data_AF-A0A7D5Z0H1-F1
#
_entry.id   AF-A0A7D5Z0H1-F1
#
_cell.length_a   1.000
_cell.length_b   1.000
_cell.length_c   1.000
_cell.angle_alpha   90.00
_cell.angle_beta   90.00
_cell.angle_gamma   90.00
#
_symmetry.space_group_name_H-M   'P 1'
#
loop_
_entity.id
_entity.type
_entity.pdbx_description
1 polymer ?
#
loop_
_entity_poly.entity_id
_entity_poly.type
_entity_poly.pdbx_seq_one_letter_code
_entity_poly.pdbx_strand_id
1 'polypeptide(L)'
;MTHYLRSRHDGILIGVGTAVADDPSLDCRIAGFIDNSKLFKLYREGCGRPPWIVTALREPPADKRVPPEKYGGKYIIVEIATSDIGEHHLDWNILLVKLKENGLNSVMVEGGGQVINSLLSPQYRPNINMVIVTIAPTWLGQGGVVVSPKRCFNDAGIAIPTARLIIPFS
;
A
#
# COMPACT_ATOMS: atom_id res chain seq x y z
N MET A 1 6.66 11.53 -14.80
CA MET A 1 5.36 10.82 -14.89
C MET A 1 4.78 10.52 -13.51
N THR A 2 5.50 9.84 -12.62
CA THR A 2 4.99 9.46 -11.28
C THR A 2 4.49 10.64 -10.44
N HIS A 3 5.23 11.76 -10.40
CA HIS A 3 4.77 12.97 -9.67
C HIS A 3 3.43 13.52 -10.15
N TYR A 4 3.17 13.46 -11.46
CA TYR A 4 1.89 13.88 -12.03
C TYR A 4 0.77 12.97 -11.55
N LEU A 5 0.95 11.65 -11.62
CA LEU A 5 -0.03 10.66 -11.18
C LEU A 5 -0.33 10.77 -9.67
N ARG A 6 0.71 10.96 -8.85
CA ARG A 6 0.57 11.22 -7.41
C ARG A 6 -0.33 12.41 -7.13
N SER A 7 -0.26 13.46 -7.93
CA SER A 7 -1.09 14.66 -7.75
C SER A 7 -2.54 14.50 -8.22
N ARG A 8 -2.91 13.35 -8.82
CA ARG A 8 -4.29 13.04 -9.24
C ARG A 8 -5.06 12.19 -8.24
N HIS A 9 -4.40 11.76 -7.15
CA HIS A 9 -5.01 10.92 -6.13
C HIS A 9 -5.01 11.65 -4.78
N ASP A 10 -5.99 11.36 -3.94
CA ASP A 10 -6.13 11.98 -2.62
C ASP A 10 -5.06 11.50 -1.64
N GLY A 11 -4.55 10.29 -1.85
CA GLY A 11 -3.49 9.68 -1.04
C GLY A 11 -2.60 8.73 -1.83
N ILE A 12 -1.42 8.45 -1.26
CA ILE A 12 -0.48 7.43 -1.73
C ILE A 12 -0.35 6.39 -0.64
N LEU A 13 -0.51 5.12 -0.99
CA LEU A 13 -0.35 4.00 -0.07
C LEU A 13 0.88 3.19 -0.45
N ILE A 14 1.75 2.96 0.53
CA ILE A 14 2.98 2.19 0.36
C ILE A 14 3.08 1.14 1.48
N GLY A 15 3.68 -0.01 1.16
CA GLY A 15 3.99 -1.01 2.18
C GLY A 15 5.10 -0.55 3.13
N VAL A 16 5.00 -0.90 4.42
CA VAL A 16 6.03 -0.55 5.41
C VAL A 16 7.41 -1.10 5.03
N GLY A 17 7.49 -2.31 4.47
CA GLY A 17 8.75 -2.88 4.01
C GLY A 17 9.41 -2.04 2.90
N THR A 18 8.61 -1.47 2.00
CA THR A 18 9.08 -0.54 0.96
C THR A 18 9.46 0.80 1.54
N ALA A 19 8.65 1.34 2.46
CA ALA A 19 8.97 2.55 3.19
C ALA A 19 10.29 2.43 3.95
N VAL A 20 10.63 1.23 4.42
CA VAL A 20 11.88 0.92 5.12
C VAL A 20 13.06 0.68 4.18
N ALA A 21 12.88 -0.14 3.15
CA ALA A 21 13.97 -0.57 2.30
C ALA A 21 14.42 0.51 1.31
N ASP A 22 13.49 1.34 0.84
CA ASP A 22 13.71 2.12 -0.36
C ASP A 22 14.19 3.55 -0.09
N ASP A 23 14.37 3.97 1.19
CA ASP A 23 14.56 5.37 1.64
C ASP A 23 14.30 6.36 0.50
N PRO A 24 13.05 6.47 0.03
CA PRO A 24 12.77 7.20 -1.19
C PRO A 24 12.77 8.66 -0.83
N SER A 25 13.89 9.21 -0.36
CA SER A 25 13.81 10.42 0.46
C SER A 25 12.97 10.21 1.75
N LEU A 26 12.80 9.00 2.29
CA LEU A 26 11.99 8.67 3.47
C LEU A 26 12.65 7.60 4.35
N ASP A 27 13.59 8.02 5.22
CA ASP A 27 14.34 7.13 6.11
C ASP A 27 13.45 6.48 7.17
N CYS A 28 13.46 5.14 7.25
CA CYS A 28 12.68 4.36 8.21
C CYS A 28 13.55 3.57 9.19
N ARG A 29 13.35 3.89 10.47
CA ARG A 29 13.39 2.95 11.61
C ARG A 29 12.05 3.18 12.29
N ILE A 30 11.23 2.22 12.68
CA ILE A 30 9.85 2.53 13.15
C ILE A 30 9.82 3.50 14.36
N ALA A 31 10.88 3.56 15.17
CA ALA A 31 11.07 4.61 16.19
C ALA A 31 11.74 5.92 15.66
N GLY A 32 12.37 5.91 14.48
CA GLY A 32 13.06 7.03 13.82
C GLY A 32 12.45 7.55 12.50
N PHE A 33 11.41 6.91 11.96
CA PHE A 33 10.70 7.26 10.71
C PHE A 33 9.94 8.58 10.82
N ILE A 34 9.73 9.06 12.04
CA ILE A 34 8.77 10.12 12.28
C ILE A 34 9.44 11.40 12.75
N ASP A 35 10.62 11.32 13.36
CA ASP A 35 11.33 12.54 13.74
C ASP A 35 12.24 13.07 12.62
N ASN A 36 12.74 12.22 11.73
CA ASN A 36 13.70 12.59 10.67
C ASN A 36 13.33 12.24 9.22
N SER A 37 12.16 11.63 8.93
CA SER A 37 11.81 11.37 7.53
C SER A 37 11.40 12.64 6.78
N LYS A 38 11.64 12.69 5.46
CA LYS A 38 11.27 13.88 4.68
C LYS A 38 9.76 14.12 4.60
N LEU A 39 8.90 13.13 4.89
CA LEU A 39 7.46 13.33 5.02
C LEU A 39 7.13 14.35 6.13
N PHE A 40 7.77 14.22 7.29
CA PHE A 40 7.59 15.18 8.38
C PHE A 40 8.39 16.46 8.19
N LYS A 41 9.51 16.42 7.46
CA LYS A 41 10.21 17.64 7.03
C LYS A 41 9.33 18.47 6.09
N LEU A 42 8.74 17.86 5.06
CA LEU A 42 7.81 18.50 4.14
C LEU A 42 6.56 19.00 4.85
N TYR A 43 6.02 18.24 5.81
CA TYR A 43 4.94 18.71 6.66
C TYR A 43 5.33 19.93 7.50
N ARG A 44 6.50 19.91 8.17
CA ARG A 44 7.04 21.04 8.95
C ARG A 44 7.31 22.28 8.07
N GLU A 45 7.69 22.07 6.82
CA GLU A 45 7.91 23.12 5.82
C GLU A 45 6.59 23.59 5.16
N GLY A 46 5.44 23.06 5.59
CA GLY A 46 4.11 23.42 5.06
C GLY A 46 3.85 22.91 3.64
N CYS A 47 4.74 22.08 3.10
CA CYS A 47 4.74 21.58 1.73
C CYS A 47 4.19 20.14 1.61
N GLY A 48 3.73 19.54 2.71
CA GLY A 48 3.23 18.16 2.75
C GLY A 48 2.03 17.97 3.68
N ARG A 49 1.26 16.91 3.44
CA ARG A 49 0.21 16.44 4.36
C ARG A 49 0.78 15.44 5.35
N PRO A 50 0.23 15.35 6.57
CA PRO A 50 0.76 14.43 7.56
C PRO A 50 0.41 12.97 7.19
N PRO A 51 1.33 12.02 7.44
CA PRO A 51 1.13 10.64 7.03
C PRO A 51 0.10 9.93 7.91
N TRP A 52 -0.62 8.99 7.32
CA TRP A 52 -1.52 8.08 8.04
C TRP A 52 -0.85 6.72 8.17
N ILE A 53 -0.95 6.13 9.35
CA ILE A 53 -0.38 4.81 9.62
C ILE A 53 -1.51 3.80 9.68
N VAL A 54 -1.54 2.90 8.69
CA VAL A 54 -2.48 1.78 8.66
C VAL A 54 -1.84 0.61 9.41
N THR A 55 -2.54 0.09 10.42
CA THR A 55 -2.04 -1.03 11.22
C THR A 55 -3.17 -1.93 11.68
N ALA A 56 -2.84 -3.19 11.92
CA ALA A 56 -3.74 -4.12 12.57
C ALA A 56 -3.62 -4.16 14.10
N LEU A 57 -2.53 -3.62 14.64
CA LEU A 57 -2.30 -3.58 16.07
C LEU A 57 -3.15 -2.45 16.67
N ARG A 58 -4.18 -2.82 17.45
CA ARG A 58 -4.99 -1.86 18.21
C ARG A 58 -4.14 -1.00 19.15
N GLU A 59 -3.13 -1.63 19.75
CA GLU A 59 -2.15 -0.96 20.60
C GLU A 59 -0.75 -1.36 20.13
N PRO A 60 -0.06 -0.51 19.34
CA PRO A 60 1.34 -0.73 19.02
C PRO A 60 2.17 -0.72 20.31
N PRO A 61 3.18 -1.60 20.44
CA PRO A 61 4.13 -1.57 21.56
C PRO A 61 4.69 -0.16 21.78
N ALA A 62 4.78 0.30 23.03
CA ALA A 62 5.10 1.69 23.36
C ALA A 62 6.46 2.17 22.81
N ASP A 63 7.41 1.27 22.62
CA ASP A 63 8.73 1.48 22.02
C ASP A 63 8.69 1.67 20.50
N LYS A 64 7.61 1.20 19.84
CA LYS A 64 7.35 1.32 18.40
C LYS A 64 6.18 2.24 18.08
N ARG A 65 5.45 2.66 19.10
CA ARG A 65 4.32 3.57 18.99
C ARG A 65 4.87 4.96 18.79
N VAL A 66 4.62 5.48 17.61
CA VAL A 66 4.87 6.88 17.36
C VAL A 66 3.54 7.60 17.26
N PRO A 67 3.35 8.81 17.79
CA PRO A 67 2.09 9.51 17.67
C PRO A 67 2.05 10.32 16.36
N PRO A 68 1.52 9.80 15.23
CA PRO A 68 1.27 10.61 14.05
C PRO A 68 0.34 11.80 14.40
N GLU A 69 -0.50 11.67 15.42
CA GLU A 69 -1.38 12.72 15.94
C GLU A 69 -0.62 13.99 16.36
N LYS A 70 0.60 13.85 16.89
CA LYS A 70 1.47 14.99 17.26
C LYS A 70 1.77 15.88 16.05
N TYR A 71 1.66 15.33 14.85
CA TYR A 71 1.96 15.97 13.59
C TYR A 71 0.72 16.06 12.69
N GLY A 72 -0.49 15.94 13.25
CA GLY A 72 -1.75 16.01 12.49
C GLY A 72 -2.06 14.77 11.64
N GLY A 73 -1.26 13.71 11.74
CA GLY A 73 -1.55 12.40 11.17
C GLY A 73 -2.47 11.58 12.08
N LYS A 74 -2.79 10.36 11.67
CA LYS A 74 -3.65 9.46 12.46
C LYS A 74 -3.33 8.00 12.22
N TYR A 75 -3.65 7.17 13.21
CA TYR A 75 -3.75 5.73 13.04
C TYR A 75 -5.09 5.34 12.41
N ILE A 76 -5.02 4.47 11.41
CA ILE A 76 -6.17 3.75 10.88
C ILE A 76 -5.99 2.29 11.26
N ILE A 77 -6.77 1.87 12.24
CA ILE A 77 -6.76 0.48 12.70
C ILE A 77 -7.63 -0.33 11.74
N VAL A 78 -7.09 -1.42 11.18
CA VAL A 78 -7.79 -2.31 10.24
C VAL A 78 -7.71 -3.73 10.77
N GLU A 79 -8.80 -4.50 10.66
CA GLU A 79 -8.79 -5.89 11.14
C GLU A 79 -7.95 -6.78 10.21
N ILE A 80 -7.29 -7.78 10.80
CA ILE A 80 -6.52 -8.77 10.05
C ILE A 80 -7.48 -9.81 9.49
N ALA A 81 -7.40 -10.04 8.19
CA ALA A 81 -7.90 -11.28 7.62
C ALA A 81 -6.82 -12.35 7.75
N THR A 82 -7.19 -13.51 8.30
CA THR A 82 -6.33 -14.68 8.30
C THR A 82 -6.67 -15.47 7.04
N SER A 83 -5.70 -15.60 6.14
CA SER A 83 -5.85 -16.48 4.98
C SER A 83 -5.91 -17.95 5.39
N ASP A 84 -6.41 -18.82 4.51
CA ASP A 84 -6.50 -20.27 4.71
C ASP A 84 -5.14 -20.95 4.99
N ILE A 85 -4.04 -20.26 4.68
CA ILE A 85 -2.65 -20.69 4.91
C ILE A 85 -2.03 -20.08 6.18
N GLY A 86 -2.83 -19.40 7.01
CA GLY A 86 -2.36 -18.79 8.27
C GLY A 86 -1.55 -17.50 8.09
N GLU A 87 -1.43 -16.97 6.87
CA GLU A 87 -0.82 -15.66 6.65
C GLU A 87 -1.80 -14.56 7.06
N HIS A 88 -1.34 -13.70 7.98
CA HIS A 88 -2.07 -12.51 8.41
C HIS A 88 -1.86 -11.39 7.40
N HIS A 89 -2.94 -10.96 6.74
CA HIS A 89 -2.93 -9.81 5.85
C HIS A 89 -4.02 -8.82 6.22
N LEU A 90 -3.82 -7.55 5.88
CA LEU A 90 -4.90 -6.58 5.97
C LEU A 90 -5.94 -6.90 4.91
N ASP A 91 -7.22 -6.85 5.28
CA ASP A 91 -8.28 -6.95 4.29
C ASP A 91 -8.40 -5.64 3.51
N TRP A 92 -8.22 -5.70 2.19
CA TRP A 92 -8.27 -4.53 1.33
C TRP A 92 -9.66 -3.90 1.23
N ASN A 93 -10.75 -4.67 1.32
CA ASN A 93 -12.10 -4.10 1.30
C ASN A 93 -12.32 -3.24 2.55
N ILE A 94 -11.97 -3.78 3.72
CA ILE A 94 -12.08 -3.04 4.99
C ILE A 94 -11.18 -1.81 4.97
N LEU A 95 -9.94 -1.95 4.49
CA LEU A 95 -9.00 -0.85 4.38
C LEU A 95 -9.53 0.27 3.49
N LEU A 96 -9.96 -0.04 2.27
CA LEU A 96 -10.45 0.95 1.31
C LEU A 96 -11.72 1.66 1.81
N VAL A 97 -12.63 0.93 2.48
CA VAL A 97 -13.80 1.52 3.15
C VAL A 97 -13.35 2.52 4.21
N LYS A 98 -12.41 2.14 5.09
CA LYS A 98 -11.89 3.04 6.14
C LYS A 98 -11.18 4.26 5.56
N LEU A 99 -10.45 4.13 4.47
CA LEU A 99 -9.81 5.27 3.80
C LEU A 99 -10.86 6.23 3.24
N LYS A 100 -11.94 5.70 2.63
CA LYS A 100 -13.06 6.49 2.13
C LYS A 100 -13.81 7.22 3.24
N GLU A 101 -14.11 6.55 4.35
CA GLU A 101 -14.73 7.16 5.55
C GLU A 101 -13.87 8.31 6.12
N ASN A 102 -12.56 8.22 5.93
CA ASN A 102 -11.61 9.27 6.35
C ASN A 102 -11.39 10.37 5.29
N GLY A 103 -12.11 10.33 4.17
CA GLY A 103 -12.11 11.37 3.14
C GLY A 103 -11.20 11.13 1.94
N LEU A 104 -10.59 9.94 1.80
CA LEU A 104 -9.81 9.58 0.60
C LEU A 104 -10.71 8.85 -0.41
N ASN A 105 -11.05 9.51 -1.52
CA ASN A 105 -11.87 8.91 -2.58
C ASN A 105 -11.02 8.17 -3.61
N SER A 106 -9.73 8.50 -3.70
CA SER A 106 -8.78 7.90 -4.62
C SER A 106 -7.42 7.69 -3.96
N VAL A 107 -6.83 6.51 -4.16
CA VAL A 107 -5.52 6.16 -3.60
C VAL A 107 -4.66 5.55 -4.68
N MET A 108 -3.45 6.10 -4.83
CA MET A 108 -2.41 5.49 -5.66
C MET A 108 -1.61 4.51 -4.80
N VAL A 109 -1.54 3.25 -5.19
CA VAL A 109 -0.72 2.25 -4.49
C VAL A 109 0.65 2.20 -5.14
N GLU A 110 1.68 2.55 -4.38
CA GLU A 110 3.06 2.54 -4.83
C GLU A 110 3.90 1.56 -4.02
N GLY A 111 4.55 0.63 -4.73
CA GLY A 111 5.64 -0.15 -4.20
C GLY A 111 5.27 -1.29 -3.23
N GLY A 112 6.28 -2.11 -2.98
CA GLY A 112 6.21 -3.34 -2.19
C GLY A 112 5.62 -4.49 -2.99
N GLY A 113 6.48 -5.44 -3.39
CA GLY A 113 6.03 -6.65 -4.06
C GLY A 113 4.90 -7.33 -3.27
N GLN A 114 4.98 -7.38 -1.94
CA GLN A 114 3.91 -7.94 -1.10
C GLN A 114 2.58 -7.17 -1.19
N VAL A 115 2.59 -5.84 -1.08
CA VAL A 115 1.38 -5.01 -1.15
C VAL A 115 0.72 -5.14 -2.51
N ILE A 116 1.50 -4.97 -3.58
CA ILE A 116 1.00 -5.06 -4.95
C ILE A 116 0.47 -6.48 -5.25
N ASN A 117 1.21 -7.53 -4.88
CA ASN A 117 0.77 -8.91 -5.07
C ASN A 117 -0.52 -9.22 -4.29
N SER A 118 -0.65 -8.70 -3.06
CA SER A 118 -1.86 -8.87 -2.25
C SER A 118 -3.07 -8.21 -2.91
N LEU A 119 -2.94 -6.97 -3.38
CA LEU A 119 -4.02 -6.23 -4.05
C LEU A 119 -4.44 -6.88 -5.38
N LEU A 120 -3.50 -7.45 -6.12
CA LEU A 120 -3.76 -8.14 -7.40
C LEU A 120 -4.40 -9.53 -7.25
N SER A 121 -4.56 -10.04 -6.03
CA SER A 121 -5.25 -11.31 -5.76
C SER A 121 -6.72 -11.22 -6.21
N PRO A 122 -7.33 -12.28 -6.77
CA PRO A 122 -8.65 -12.21 -7.40
C PRO A 122 -9.74 -11.58 -6.55
N GLN A 123 -9.72 -11.84 -5.24
CA GLN A 123 -10.70 -11.32 -4.29
C GLN A 123 -10.73 -9.79 -4.19
N TYR A 124 -9.63 -9.10 -4.53
CA TYR A 124 -9.49 -7.65 -4.42
C TYR A 124 -9.43 -6.93 -5.77
N ARG A 125 -9.35 -7.67 -6.88
CA ARG A 125 -9.31 -7.10 -8.24
C ARG A 125 -10.47 -6.17 -8.58
N PRO A 126 -11.73 -6.41 -8.15
CA PRO A 126 -12.82 -5.49 -8.42
C PRO A 126 -12.61 -4.07 -7.89
N ASN A 127 -11.72 -3.90 -6.91
CA ASN A 127 -11.39 -2.59 -6.33
C ASN A 127 -10.32 -1.83 -7.13
N ILE A 128 -9.75 -2.42 -8.18
CA ILE A 128 -8.68 -1.81 -8.97
C ILE A 128 -9.29 -1.16 -10.21
N ASN A 129 -9.24 0.17 -10.28
CA ASN A 129 -9.73 0.91 -11.44
C ASN A 129 -8.68 1.09 -12.55
N MET A 130 -7.40 1.23 -12.19
CA MET A 130 -6.31 1.50 -13.14
C MET A 130 -5.03 0.80 -12.70
N VAL A 131 -4.29 0.25 -13.67
CA VAL A 131 -2.92 -0.25 -13.50
C VAL A 131 -2.02 0.48 -14.48
N ILE A 132 -0.93 1.05 -13.96
CA ILE A 132 0.07 1.78 -14.74
C ILE A 132 1.36 0.97 -14.70
N VAL A 133 1.77 0.45 -15.87
CA VAL A 133 2.99 -0.34 -16.02
C VAL A 133 4.04 0.52 -16.70
N THR A 134 5.17 0.74 -16.02
CA THR A 134 6.33 1.39 -16.62
C THR A 134 7.33 0.31 -17.04
N ILE A 135 7.66 0.27 -18.33
CA ILE A 135 8.63 -0.68 -18.89
C ILE A 135 9.92 0.09 -19.16
N ALA A 136 11.02 -0.36 -18.54
CA ALA A 136 12.35 0.15 -18.81
C ALA A 136 13.12 -0.88 -19.67
N PRO A 137 13.95 -0.45 -20.64
CA PRO A 137 14.74 -1.35 -21.48
C PRO A 137 15.99 -1.86 -20.73
N THR A 138 15.81 -2.38 -19.51
CA THR A 138 16.89 -2.81 -18.62
C THR A 138 16.59 -4.19 -18.04
N TRP A 139 17.59 -5.08 -18.07
CA TRP A 139 17.53 -6.38 -17.43
C TRP A 139 17.94 -6.27 -15.96
N LEU A 140 17.08 -6.70 -15.04
CA LEU A 140 17.37 -6.63 -13.60
C LEU A 140 18.18 -7.82 -13.07
N GLY A 141 18.25 -8.93 -13.82
CA GLY A 141 18.88 -10.16 -13.36
C GLY A 141 18.11 -10.89 -12.26
N GLN A 142 18.72 -11.91 -11.66
CA GLN A 142 18.14 -12.65 -10.53
C GLN A 142 18.16 -11.81 -9.25
N GLY A 143 17.14 -11.96 -8.41
CA GLY A 143 17.00 -11.21 -7.15
C GLY A 143 16.20 -9.91 -7.24
N GLY A 144 15.67 -9.56 -8.43
CA GLY A 144 14.71 -8.47 -8.57
C GLY A 144 13.39 -8.73 -7.84
N VAL A 145 12.66 -7.66 -7.50
CA VAL A 145 11.33 -7.75 -6.90
C VAL A 145 10.35 -8.36 -7.89
N VAL A 146 9.83 -9.55 -7.58
CA VAL A 146 8.86 -10.25 -8.43
C VAL A 146 7.43 -9.84 -8.08
N VAL A 147 6.71 -9.32 -9.07
CA VAL A 147 5.27 -9.09 -8.99
C VAL A 147 4.58 -10.16 -9.84
N SER A 148 4.20 -11.25 -9.19
CA SER A 148 3.54 -12.41 -9.80
C SER A 148 2.57 -13.02 -8.78
N PRO A 149 1.31 -12.54 -8.72
CA PRO A 149 0.31 -13.08 -7.81
C PRO A 149 0.14 -14.60 -7.98
N LYS A 150 -0.19 -15.31 -6.89
CA LYS A 150 -0.44 -16.75 -6.93
C LYS A 150 -1.54 -17.06 -7.96
N ARG A 151 -1.37 -18.16 -8.69
CA ARG A 151 -2.39 -18.66 -9.61
C ARG A 151 -3.57 -19.19 -8.80
N CYS A 152 -4.78 -18.88 -9.25
CA CYS A 152 -6.00 -19.30 -8.57
C CYS A 152 -6.67 -20.43 -9.33
N PHE A 153 -7.34 -21.31 -8.61
CA PHE A 153 -8.03 -22.48 -9.13
C PHE A 153 -9.48 -22.43 -8.63
N ASN A 154 -10.42 -22.91 -9.43
CA ASN A 154 -11.80 -23.12 -8.98
C ASN A 154 -11.92 -24.42 -8.17
N ASP A 155 -13.11 -24.71 -7.64
CA ASP A 155 -13.38 -25.93 -6.86
C ASP A 155 -13.12 -27.24 -7.64
N ALA A 156 -13.08 -27.16 -8.96
CA ALA A 156 -12.76 -28.27 -9.86
C ALA A 156 -11.24 -28.40 -10.16
N GLY A 157 -10.39 -27.61 -9.51
CA GLY A 157 -8.93 -27.62 -9.73
C GLY A 157 -8.48 -27.02 -11.06
N ILE A 158 -9.36 -26.32 -11.78
CA ILE A 158 -9.05 -25.67 -13.05
C ILE A 158 -8.49 -24.29 -12.78
N ALA A 159 -7.36 -23.96 -13.42
CA ALA A 159 -6.75 -22.64 -13.30
C ALA A 159 -7.70 -21.56 -13.82
N ILE A 160 -8.03 -20.62 -12.95
CA ILE A 160 -8.80 -19.43 -13.30
C ILE A 160 -7.90 -18.55 -14.18
N PRO A 161 -8.35 -18.15 -15.38
CA PRO A 161 -7.59 -17.23 -16.23
C PRO A 161 -7.20 -15.97 -15.46
N THR A 162 -5.98 -15.49 -15.67
CA THR A 162 -5.53 -14.23 -15.08
C THR A 162 -6.48 -13.12 -15.54
N ALA A 163 -7.05 -12.38 -14.58
CA ALA A 163 -8.02 -11.35 -14.90
C ALA A 163 -7.41 -10.29 -15.82
N ARG A 164 -8.16 -9.90 -16.85
CA ARG A 164 -7.94 -8.65 -17.56
C ARG A 164 -8.66 -7.55 -16.77
N LEU A 165 -8.03 -6.39 -16.60
CA LEU A 165 -8.81 -5.20 -16.27
C LEU A 165 -9.71 -4.91 -17.48
N ILE A 166 -10.99 -5.25 -17.34
CA ILE A 166 -12.01 -4.81 -18.29
C ILE A 166 -12.43 -3.44 -17.76
N ILE A 167 -11.90 -2.38 -18.38
CA ILE A 167 -12.43 -1.04 -18.14
C ILE A 167 -13.82 -1.07 -18.81
N PRO A 168 -14.93 -0.98 -18.07
CA PRO A 168 -16.22 -0.84 -18.70
C PRO A 168 -16.19 0.46 -19.50
N PHE A 169 -16.34 0.37 -20.82
CA PHE A 169 -16.62 1.54 -21.64
C PHE A 169 -17.98 2.07 -21.16
N SER A 170 -17.96 3.19 -20.44
CA SER A 170 -19.15 4.00 -20.17
C SER A 170 -19.56 4.76 -21.42
#